data_AF-A0A2J7WEI0-F1
#
_entry.id   AF-A0A2J7WEI0-F1
#
_cell.length_a   1.000
_cell.length_b   1.000
_cell.length_c   1.000
_cell.angle_alpha   90.00
_cell.angle_beta   90.00
_cell.angle_gamma   90.00
#
_symmetry.space_group_name_H-M   'P 1'
#
loop_
_entity.id
_entity.type
_entity.pdbx_description
1 polymer ?
#
loop_
_entity_poly.entity_id
_entity_poly.type
_entity_poly.pdbx_seq_one_letter_code
_entity_poly.pdbx_strand_id
1 'polypeptide(L)' 'DEPTSGLDAARSSELLQLLSDLSASSCMNIIAVIHQPRHSSFILFDKLMLLAPGGKMLFQGPPTLCVPYFKILGFRWA' A
#
# COMPACT_ATOMS: atom_id res chain seq x y z
N ASP A 1 9.62 3.30 -7.77
CA ASP A 1 10.14 4.52 -7.14
C ASP A 1 9.04 5.11 -6.26
N GLU A 2 9.37 5.86 -5.21
CA GLU A 2 8.37 6.39 -4.27
C GLU A 2 7.63 7.59 -4.87
N PRO A 3 6.36 7.46 -5.29
CA PRO A 3 5.66 8.52 -6.00
C PRO A 3 5.16 9.64 -5.09
N THR A 4 5.25 9.47 -3.77
CA THR A 4 4.78 10.43 -2.74
C THR A 4 5.88 11.28 -2.13
N SER A 5 7.16 11.05 -2.49
CA SER A 5 8.29 11.74 -1.88
C SER A 5 8.25 13.25 -2.18
N GLY A 6 8.33 14.07 -1.14
CA GLY A 6 8.31 15.53 -1.24
C GLY A 6 6.93 16.18 -1.42
N LEU A 7 5.85 15.39 -1.46
CA LEU A 7 4.48 15.90 -1.50
C LEU A 7 3.90 16.05 -0.09
N ASP A 8 3.07 17.06 0.11
CA ASP A 8 2.17 17.06 1.26
C ASP A 8 1.16 15.93 1.13
N ALA A 9 0.56 15.55 2.24
CA ALA A 9 -0.27 14.36 2.25
C ALA A 9 -1.60 14.47 1.50
N ALA A 10 -2.11 15.68 1.24
CA ALA A 10 -3.28 15.86 0.40
C ALA A 10 -2.90 15.58 -1.06
N ARG A 11 -1.78 16.15 -1.51
CA ARG A 11 -1.22 15.93 -2.86
C ARG A 11 -0.83 14.47 -3.08
N SER A 12 -0.22 13.81 -2.08
CA SER A 12 0.05 12.37 -2.13
C SER A 12 -1.21 11.53 -2.31
N SER A 13 -2.31 11.91 -1.63
CA SER A 13 -3.58 11.18 -1.72
C SER A 13 -4.23 11.36 -3.09
N GLU A 14 -4.24 12.57 -3.64
CA GLU A 14 -4.72 12.86 -5.00
C GLU A 14 -3.94 12.05 -6.06
N LEU A 15 -2.60 12.00 -5.93
CA LEU A 15 -1.75 11.22 -6.83
C LEU A 15 -2.09 9.72 -6.77
N LEU A 16 -2.25 9.17 -5.58
CA LEU A 16 -2.58 7.75 -5.41
C LEU A 16 -3.97 7.40 -5.95
N GLN A 17 -4.94 8.30 -5.80
CA GLN A 17 -6.26 8.13 -6.40
C GLN A 17 -6.16 8.12 -7.93
N LEU A 18 -5.40 9.07 -8.51
CA LEU A 18 -5.20 9.13 -9.95
C LEU A 18 -4.53 7.86 -10.49
N LEU A 19 -3.53 7.31 -9.78
CA LEU A 19 -2.93 6.03 -10.14
C LEU A 19 -3.93 4.88 -10.06
N SER A 20 -4.75 4.82 -9.00
CA SER A 20 -5.82 3.82 -8.87
C SER A 20 -6.78 3.89 -10.05
N ASP A 21 -7.23 5.10 -10.41
CA ASP A 21 -8.18 5.31 -11.50
C ASP A 21 -7.57 4.94 -12.86
N LEU A 22 -6.29 5.25 -13.08
CA LEU A 22 -5.55 4.84 -14.29
C LEU A 22 -5.42 3.32 -14.38
N SER A 23 -5.14 2.65 -13.27
CA SER A 23 -5.05 1.18 -13.26
C SER A 23 -6.38 0.54 -13.65
N ALA A 24 -7.48 1.04 -13.10
CA ALA A 24 -8.83 0.53 -13.36
C ALA A 24 -9.34 0.84 -14.78
N SER A 25 -9.09 2.06 -15.28
CA SER A 25 -9.65 2.53 -16.55
C SER A 25 -8.84 2.13 -17.78
N SER A 26 -7.52 1.99 -17.65
CA SER A 26 -6.59 1.83 -18.77
C SER A 26 -5.96 0.44 -18.86
N CYS A 27 -6.43 -0.52 -18.04
CA CYS A 27 -5.84 -1.87 -17.94
C CYS A 27 -4.32 -1.85 -17.71
N MET A 28 -3.82 -0.86 -16.97
CA MET A 28 -2.40 -0.70 -16.67
C MET A 28 -2.06 -1.33 -15.33
N ASN A 29 -1.00 -2.14 -15.30
CA ASN A 29 -0.44 -2.65 -14.06
C ASN A 29 0.48 -1.58 -13.45
N ILE A 30 0.14 -1.09 -12.26
CA ILE A 30 0.89 -0.06 -11.56
C ILE A 30 1.54 -0.67 -10.33
N ILE A 31 2.85 -0.50 -10.21
CA ILE A 31 3.64 -0.95 -9.06
C ILE A 31 4.31 0.27 -8.45
N ALA A 32 4.02 0.53 -7.18
CA ALA A 32 4.57 1.66 -6.44
C ALA A 32 5.14 1.20 -5.09
N VAL A 33 6.16 1.92 -4.62
CA VAL A 33 6.68 1.79 -3.26
C VAL A 33 6.20 3.02 -2.48
N ILE A 34 5.62 2.84 -1.29
CA ILE A 34 5.16 3.96 -0.46
C ILE A 34 5.93 3.92 0.85
N HIS A 35 6.67 4.99 1.16
CA HIS A 35 7.26 5.12 2.49
C HIS A 35 6.21 5.77 3.41
N GLN A 36 5.82 5.06 4.47
CA GLN A 36 4.87 5.52 5.50
C GLN A 36 3.45 5.84 4.96
N PRO A 37 2.69 4.84 4.46
CA PRO A 37 1.34 5.06 3.96
C PRO A 37 0.40 5.47 5.10
N ARG A 38 -0.53 6.39 4.79
CA ARG A 38 -1.72 6.60 5.62
C ARG A 38 -2.72 5.46 5.41
N HIS A 39 -3.65 5.30 6.35
CA HIS A 39 -4.73 4.33 6.21
C HIS A 39 -5.52 4.50 4.91
N SER A 40 -5.83 5.74 4.52
CA SER A 40 -6.52 6.05 3.26
C SER A 40 -5.75 5.57 2.03
N SER A 41 -4.44 5.79 2.00
CA SER A 41 -3.56 5.29 0.93
C SER A 41 -3.46 3.77 0.92
N PHE A 42 -3.41 3.16 2.10
CA PHE A 42 -3.24 1.71 2.28
C PHE A 42 -4.38 0.89 1.64
N ILE A 43 -5.61 1.40 1.69
CA ILE A 43 -6.79 0.71 1.16
C ILE A 43 -7.02 0.91 -0.34
N LEU A 44 -6.28 1.82 -1.00
CA LEU A 44 -6.41 2.06 -2.45
C LEU A 44 -5.73 0.99 -3.30
N PHE A 45 -4.91 0.12 -2.71
CA PHE A 45 -4.18 -0.91 -3.44
C PHE A 45 -4.99 -2.20 -3.57
N ASP A 46 -4.96 -2.85 -4.73
CA ASP A 46 -5.53 -4.19 -4.90
C ASP A 46 -4.71 -5.27 -4.18
N LYS A 47 -3.38 -5.10 -4.18
CA LYS A 47 -2.42 -6.01 -3.56
C LYS A 47 -1.31 -5.22 -2.86
N LEU A 48 -0.95 -5.68 -1.67
CA LEU A 48 0.19 -5.21 -0.90
C LEU A 48 1.28 -6.26 -0.86
N MET A 49 2.52 -5.79 -0.79
CA MET A 49 3.69 -6.58 -0.43
C MET A 49 4.42 -5.85 0.70
N LEU A 50 4.48 -6.46 1.88
CA LEU A 50 5.22 -5.94 3.02
C LEU A 50 6.58 -6.63 3.08
N LEU A 51 7.64 -5.83 3.09
CA LEU A 51 9.02 -6.29 3.18
C LEU A 51 9.63 -5.87 4.53
N ALA A 52 10.27 -6.81 5.20
CA ALA A 52 11.16 -6.57 6.32
C ALA A 52 12.58 -6.20 5.84
N PRO A 53 13.41 -5.63 6.73
CA PRO A 53 14.83 -5.43 6.47
C PRO A 53 15.51 -6.69 5.93
N GLY A 54 16.39 -6.50 4.94
CA GLY A 54 17.03 -7.60 4.22
C GLY A 54 16.16 -8.25 3.14
N GLY A 55 15.08 -7.59 2.70
CA GLY A 55 14.26 -8.03 1.56
C GLY A 55 13.36 -9.24 1.88
N LYS A 56 13.13 -9.53 3.16
CA LYS A 56 12.29 -10.66 3.57
C LYS A 56 10.82 -10.29 3.45
N MET A 57 10.06 -11.05 2.68
CA MET A 57 8.61 -10.83 2.54
C MET A 57 7.90 -11.26 3.83
N LEU A 58 7.14 -10.33 4.42
CA LEU A 58 6.32 -10.58 5.61
C LEU A 58 4.87 -10.89 5.25
N PHE A 59 4.34 -10.23 4.21
CA PHE A 59 2.97 -10.43 3.76
C PHE A 59 2.85 -10.09 2.28
N GLN A 60 2.02 -10.82 1.56
CA GLN A 60 1.60 -10.50 0.21
C GLN A 60 0.13 -10.85 0.02
N GLY A 61 -0.68 -9.89 -0.41
CA GLY A 61 -2.11 -10.10 -0.63
C GLY A 61 -2.95 -8.82 -0.56
N PRO A 62 -4.29 -8.92 -0.62
CA PRO A 62 -5.17 -7.78 -0.48
C PRO A 62 -4.98 -7.04 0.86
N PRO A 63 -5.08 -5.69 0.90
CA PRO A 63 -4.95 -4.93 2.15
C PRO A 63 -5.89 -5.40 3.26
N THR A 64 -7.09 -5.82 2.89
CA THR A 64 -8.13 -6.31 3.82
C THR A 64 -7.71 -7.55 4.59
N LEU A 65 -6.77 -8.34 4.06
CA LEU A 65 -6.26 -9.55 4.71
C LEU A 65 -5.00 -9.31 5.55
N CYS A 66 -4.36 -8.15 5.42
CA CYS A 66 -3.11 -7.85 6.11
C CYS A 66 -3.29 -7.88 7.64
N VAL A 67 -4.27 -7.17 8.17
CA VAL A 67 -4.52 -7.13 9.63
C VAL A 67 -4.94 -8.51 10.18
N PRO A 68 -5.90 -9.23 9.57
CA PRO A 68 -6.21 -10.61 9.96
C PRO A 68 -5.00 -11.54 9.97
N TYR A 69 -4.13 -11.45 8.95
CA TYR A 69 -2.91 -12.26 8.86
C TYR A 69 -2.01 -12.07 10.09
N PHE A 70 -1.69 -10.83 10.46
CA PHE A 70 -0.85 -10.57 11.64
C PHE A 70 -1.55 -10.89 12.97
N LYS A 71 -2.89 -10.77 13.05
CA LYS A 71 -3.64 -11.21 14.24
C LYS A 71 -3.50 -12.72 14.47
N ILE A 72 -3.55 -13.54 13.42
CA ILE A 72 -3.35 -15.00 13.51
C ILE A 72 -1.94 -15.33 14.02
N LEU A 73 -0.94 -14.54 13.64
CA LEU A 73 0.43 -14.67 14.12
C LEU A 73 0.63 -14.19 15.57
N GLY A 74 -0.43 -13.73 16.25
CA GLY A 74 -0.40 -13.31 17.65
C GLY A 74 -0.10 -11.83 17.88
N PHE A 75 0.01 -11.01 16.83
CA PHE A 75 0.19 -9.57 16.97
C PHE A 75 -1.09 -8.91 17.46
N ARG A 76 -0.95 -8.01 18.44
CA ARG A 76 -2.03 -7.21 19.02
C ARG A 76 -1.71 -5.74 18.82
N TRP A 77 -2.73 -4.96 18.55
CA TRP A 77 -2.65 -3.51 18.40
C TRP A 77 -3.23 -2.92 19.69
N ALA A 78 -2.51 -1.98 20.30
CA ALA A 78 -2.98 -1.24 21.48
C ALA A 78 -4.01 -0.18 21.08
#